data_AF-A0AAW9K4V5-F1
#
_entry.id   AF-A0AAW9K4V5-F1
#
_cell.length_a   1.000
_cell.length_b   1.000
_cell.length_c   1.000
_cell.angle_alpha   90.00
_cell.angle_beta   90.00
_cell.angle_gamma   90.00
#
_symmetry.space_group_name_H-M   'P 1'
#
loop_
_entity.id
_entity.type
_entity.pdbx_description
1 polymer ?
#
loop_
_entity_poly.entity_id
_entity_poly.type
_entity_poly.pdbx_seq_one_letter_code
_entity_poly.pdbx_strand_id
1 'polypeptide(L)'
;MINLGEKIKKIRLEKGLTQAELAEGICTQASISNLESNASVPSLPILLSIGKRLNIDIAELSEYAIEQNNPAIAIFKQVQNLRSQFKLKEAHDLLKKEIHFEELKTNHEKKQYYYYLGITSLLGYNKISDATYNFNLGLQLEIEPHLEFLDILITNGIGLAYVMGSEDEKALTYFEKSLIELEKFMNSEVSYHDSIEIMKIYYTTAKFYSQIGEYHKALTLCDLGISLQKNRHTNYELDRLYYEKAFNLVQLGELVGAKEYYYHAGSLSKISGNEILFKVIQKDMDTFDLGTIPY
;
A
#
# COMPACT_ATOMS: atom_id res chain seq x y z
N MET A 1 -14.65 14.15 1.27
CA MET A 1 -14.06 13.46 2.44
C MET A 1 -14.33 14.37 3.63
N ILE A 2 -14.97 13.89 4.70
CA ILE A 2 -15.28 14.71 5.89
C ILE A 2 -13.97 14.90 6.67
N ASN A 3 -13.55 16.15 6.93
CA ASN A 3 -12.36 16.44 7.73
C ASN A 3 -12.66 16.22 9.24
N LEU A 4 -11.65 15.96 10.10
CA LEU A 4 -11.87 15.62 11.51
C LEU A 4 -12.72 16.66 12.25
N GLY A 5 -12.51 17.96 12.02
CA GLY A 5 -13.31 19.01 12.65
C GLY A 5 -14.80 18.84 12.37
N GLU A 6 -15.15 18.53 11.13
CA GLU A 6 -16.53 18.25 10.72
C GLU A 6 -17.06 16.94 11.33
N LYS A 7 -16.22 15.91 11.44
CA LYS A 7 -16.57 14.64 12.10
C LYS A 7 -16.86 14.86 13.59
N ILE A 8 -15.99 15.58 14.30
CA ILE A 8 -16.14 15.94 15.72
C ILE A 8 -17.43 16.74 15.90
N LYS A 9 -17.67 17.75 15.05
CA LYS A 9 -18.91 18.53 15.06
C LYS A 9 -20.13 17.65 14.89
N LYS A 10 -20.10 16.73 13.93
CA LYS A 10 -21.19 15.79 13.66
C LYS A 10 -21.49 14.92 14.88
N ILE A 11 -20.48 14.25 15.44
CA ILE A 11 -20.65 13.36 16.60
C ILE A 11 -21.10 14.14 17.84
N ARG A 12 -20.56 15.35 18.05
CA ARG A 12 -20.98 16.23 19.15
C ARG A 12 -22.48 16.54 19.05
N LEU A 13 -22.95 16.91 17.86
CA LEU A 13 -24.37 17.21 17.60
C LEU A 13 -25.26 15.97 17.75
N GLU A 14 -24.80 14.80 17.29
CA GLU A 14 -25.51 13.52 17.49
C GLU A 14 -25.66 13.15 18.98
N LYS A 15 -24.69 13.54 19.81
CA LYS A 15 -24.75 13.40 21.28
C LYS A 15 -25.51 14.53 21.99
N GLY A 16 -26.01 15.53 21.26
CA GLY A 16 -26.75 16.66 21.81
C GLY A 16 -25.91 17.62 22.65
N LEU A 17 -24.58 17.60 22.51
CA LEU A 17 -23.68 18.44 23.30
C LEU A 17 -23.48 19.82 22.64
N THR A 18 -23.42 20.88 23.42
CA THR A 18 -22.89 22.18 23.01
C THR A 18 -21.37 22.16 22.96
N GLN A 19 -20.75 23.14 22.27
CA GLN A 19 -19.30 23.25 22.24
C GLN A 19 -18.71 23.52 23.64
N ALA A 20 -19.44 24.21 24.51
CA ALA A 20 -19.04 24.45 25.89
C ALA A 20 -19.02 23.16 26.73
N GLU A 21 -20.05 22.33 26.62
CA GLU A 21 -20.13 21.03 27.30
C GLU A 21 -19.06 20.06 26.79
N LEU A 22 -18.74 20.09 25.50
CA LEU A 22 -17.62 19.33 24.97
C LEU A 22 -16.28 19.84 25.52
N ALA A 23 -16.13 21.15 25.70
CA ALA A 23 -14.89 21.77 26.19
C ALA A 23 -14.67 21.58 27.70
N GLU A 24 -15.73 21.37 28.48
CA GLU A 24 -15.70 21.41 29.95
C GLU A 24 -14.63 20.49 30.57
N GLY A 25 -13.72 21.06 31.36
CA GLY A 25 -12.63 20.31 32.00
C GLY A 25 -11.56 19.78 31.04
N ILE A 26 -11.57 20.19 29.76
CA ILE A 26 -10.61 19.78 28.74
C ILE A 26 -9.91 21.00 28.13
N CYS A 27 -10.66 21.97 27.60
CA CYS A 27 -10.13 23.14 26.91
C CYS A 27 -11.17 24.28 26.91
N THR A 28 -10.97 25.32 26.09
CA THR A 28 -11.94 26.41 25.96
C THR A 28 -12.98 26.12 24.89
N GLN A 29 -14.18 26.70 24.99
CA GLN A 29 -15.21 26.59 23.94
C GLN A 29 -14.70 27.11 22.59
N ALA A 30 -13.87 28.16 22.59
CA ALA A 30 -13.20 28.66 21.39
C ALA A 30 -12.26 27.62 20.76
N SER A 31 -11.54 26.82 21.56
CA SER A 31 -10.70 25.71 21.07
C SER A 31 -11.53 24.65 20.34
N ILE A 32 -12.72 24.31 20.85
CA ILE A 32 -13.65 23.41 20.17
C ILE A 32 -14.17 24.03 18.87
N SER A 33 -14.53 25.32 18.90
CA SER A 33 -14.98 26.03 17.69
C SER A 33 -13.90 26.05 16.59
N ASN A 34 -12.65 26.31 16.96
CA ASN A 34 -11.53 26.32 16.02
C ASN A 34 -11.23 24.92 15.48
N LEU A 35 -11.33 23.89 16.31
CA LEU A 35 -11.23 22.49 15.88
C LEU A 35 -12.33 22.14 14.87
N GLU A 36 -13.58 22.46 15.17
CA GLU A 36 -14.74 22.13 14.32
C GLU A 36 -14.76 22.89 12.99
N SER A 37 -14.09 24.05 12.92
CA SER A 37 -13.91 24.84 11.71
C SER A 37 -12.60 24.56 10.97
N ASN A 38 -11.79 23.61 11.45
CA ASN A 38 -10.44 23.31 10.97
C ASN A 38 -9.46 24.50 11.01
N ALA A 39 -9.74 25.52 11.83
CA ALA A 39 -8.86 26.68 11.99
C ALA A 39 -7.60 26.35 12.81
N SER A 40 -7.69 25.41 13.75
CA SER A 40 -6.53 24.92 14.51
C SER A 40 -6.80 23.55 15.12
N VAL A 41 -5.80 22.67 15.09
CA VAL A 41 -5.84 21.38 15.79
C VAL A 41 -5.23 21.55 17.19
N PRO A 42 -5.92 21.14 18.26
CA PRO A 42 -5.37 21.25 19.61
C PRO A 42 -4.27 20.21 19.84
N SER A 43 -3.54 20.32 20.95
CA SER A 43 -2.49 19.36 21.31
C SER A 43 -3.05 17.93 21.45
N LEU A 44 -2.20 16.92 21.23
CA LEU A 44 -2.60 15.52 21.32
C LEU A 44 -3.30 15.17 22.65
N PRO A 45 -2.87 15.63 23.84
CA PRO A 45 -3.60 15.38 25.09
C PRO A 45 -5.04 15.92 25.09
N ILE A 46 -5.25 17.12 24.52
CA ILE A 46 -6.58 17.72 24.40
C ILE A 46 -7.41 16.92 23.39
N LEU A 47 -6.83 16.56 22.24
CA LEU A 47 -7.51 15.80 21.19
C LEU A 47 -7.96 14.42 21.67
N LEU A 48 -7.10 13.70 22.41
CA LEU A 48 -7.44 12.41 23.02
C LEU A 48 -8.54 12.55 24.07
N SER A 49 -8.53 13.63 24.85
CA SER A 49 -9.58 13.91 25.86
C SER A 49 -10.93 14.18 25.21
N ILE A 50 -10.96 14.95 24.11
CA ILE A 50 -12.16 15.17 23.29
C ILE A 50 -12.64 13.84 22.71
N GLY A 51 -11.71 13.05 22.16
CA GLY A 51 -11.97 11.71 21.63
C GLY A 51 -12.66 10.79 22.61
N LYS A 52 -12.11 10.69 23.82
CA LYS A 52 -12.68 9.90 24.90
C LYS A 52 -14.12 10.31 25.24
N ARG A 53 -14.41 11.63 25.30
CA ARG A 53 -15.77 12.14 25.57
C ARG A 53 -16.75 11.83 24.44
N LEU A 54 -16.29 11.89 23.20
CA LEU A 54 -17.08 11.58 22.02
C LEU A 54 -17.11 10.09 21.66
N ASN A 55 -16.38 9.24 22.40
CA ASN A 55 -16.19 7.82 22.11
C ASN A 55 -15.66 7.58 20.68
N ILE A 56 -14.71 8.42 20.25
CA ILE A 56 -13.95 8.27 19.00
C ILE A 56 -12.71 7.44 19.31
N ASP A 57 -12.35 6.55 18.38
CA ASP A 57 -11.15 5.73 18.50
C ASP A 57 -9.88 6.59 18.61
N ILE A 58 -9.02 6.24 19.57
CA ILE A 58 -7.72 6.89 19.81
C ILE A 58 -6.82 6.74 18.58
N ALA A 59 -6.88 5.60 17.89
CA ALA A 59 -6.08 5.37 16.69
C ALA A 59 -6.42 6.39 15.60
N GLU A 60 -7.70 6.65 15.40
CA GLU A 60 -8.18 7.62 14.39
C GLU A 60 -7.74 9.06 14.73
N LEU A 61 -7.83 9.47 15.98
CA LEU A 61 -7.44 10.82 16.41
C LEU A 61 -5.92 11.03 16.34
N SER A 62 -5.15 9.99 16.63
CA SER A 62 -3.69 10.01 16.55
C SER A 62 -3.25 10.17 15.10
N GLU A 63 -3.85 9.43 14.17
CA GLU A 63 -3.56 9.54 12.73
C GLU A 63 -3.82 10.96 12.22
N TYR A 64 -4.93 11.58 12.61
CA TYR A 64 -5.23 12.96 12.23
C TYR A 64 -4.25 13.99 12.81
N ALA A 65 -3.92 13.86 14.10
CA ALA A 65 -2.93 14.73 14.74
C ALA A 65 -1.56 14.63 14.04
N ILE A 66 -1.21 13.44 13.58
CA ILE A 66 0.02 13.18 12.83
C ILE A 66 -0.04 13.85 11.44
N GLU A 67 -1.14 13.65 10.68
CA GLU A 67 -1.33 14.25 9.36
C GLU A 67 -1.30 15.79 9.37
N GLN A 68 -1.88 16.42 10.40
CA GLN A 68 -1.90 17.88 10.52
C GLN A 68 -0.56 18.48 10.95
N ASN A 69 0.24 17.76 11.74
CA ASN A 69 1.59 18.18 12.11
C ASN A 69 2.63 17.86 11.02
N ASN A 70 2.27 17.03 10.05
CA ASN A 70 3.11 16.61 8.96
C ASN A 70 2.32 16.40 7.66
N PRO A 71 2.10 17.48 6.88
CA PRO A 71 1.31 17.43 5.64
C PRO A 71 1.77 16.37 4.64
N ALA A 72 3.07 16.00 4.64
CA ALA A 72 3.62 14.98 3.76
C ALA A 72 2.93 13.61 3.93
N ILE A 73 2.51 13.27 5.15
CA ILE A 73 1.83 11.99 5.44
C ILE A 73 0.49 11.89 4.72
N ALA A 74 -0.28 12.98 4.71
CA ALA A 74 -1.55 13.02 4.00
C ALA A 74 -1.35 12.88 2.48
N ILE A 75 -0.30 13.49 1.93
CA ILE A 75 0.05 13.36 0.52
C ILE A 75 0.51 11.93 0.19
N PHE A 76 1.36 11.31 1.01
CA PHE A 76 1.77 9.92 0.84
C PHE A 76 0.59 8.94 0.82
N LYS A 77 -0.40 9.15 1.70
CA LYS A 77 -1.64 8.37 1.70
C LYS A 77 -2.46 8.55 0.43
N GLN A 78 -2.55 9.77 -0.10
CA GLN A 78 -3.19 10.04 -1.39
C GLN A 78 -2.43 9.37 -2.55
N VAL A 79 -1.11 9.44 -2.56
CA VAL A 79 -0.24 8.75 -3.53
C VAL A 79 -0.47 7.24 -3.47
N GLN A 80 -0.51 6.66 -2.27
CA GLN A 80 -0.81 5.24 -2.08
C GLN A 80 -2.20 4.86 -2.62
N ASN A 81 -3.21 5.69 -2.38
CA ASN A 81 -4.58 5.47 -2.88
C ASN A 81 -4.62 5.52 -4.42
N LEU A 82 -4.03 6.54 -5.04
CA LEU A 82 -3.92 6.64 -6.50
C LEU A 82 -3.21 5.42 -7.09
N ARG A 83 -2.12 4.94 -6.46
CA ARG A 83 -1.45 3.70 -6.85
C ARG A 83 -2.37 2.47 -6.78
N SER A 84 -3.17 2.32 -5.72
CA SER A 84 -4.14 1.23 -5.61
C SER A 84 -5.26 1.30 -6.67
N GLN A 85 -5.55 2.49 -7.18
CA GLN A 85 -6.48 2.71 -8.30
C GLN A 85 -5.80 2.63 -9.68
N PHE A 86 -4.56 2.16 -9.76
CA PHE A 86 -3.77 2.07 -11.00
C PHE A 86 -3.47 3.43 -11.67
N LYS A 87 -3.70 4.55 -10.97
CA LYS A 87 -3.48 5.91 -11.45
C LYS A 87 -2.04 6.37 -11.19
N LEU A 88 -1.09 5.62 -11.73
CA LEU A 88 0.33 5.77 -11.42
C LEU A 88 0.93 7.12 -11.86
N LYS A 89 0.48 7.66 -12.99
CA LYS A 89 0.90 8.99 -13.48
C LYS A 89 0.38 10.11 -12.58
N GLU A 90 -0.90 10.08 -12.23
CA GLU A 90 -1.50 11.03 -11.28
C GLU A 90 -0.80 10.96 -9.91
N ALA A 91 -0.46 9.76 -9.44
CA ALA A 91 0.28 9.56 -8.20
C ALA A 91 1.68 10.21 -8.25
N HIS A 92 2.39 10.05 -9.38
CA HIS A 92 3.69 10.67 -9.61
C HIS A 92 3.60 12.21 -9.61
N ASP A 93 2.63 12.75 -10.36
CA ASP A 93 2.48 14.17 -10.56
C ASP A 93 2.05 14.87 -9.26
N LEU A 94 1.14 14.24 -8.49
CA LEU A 94 0.75 14.70 -7.15
C LEU A 94 1.96 14.76 -6.22
N LEU A 95 2.76 13.68 -6.17
CA LEU A 95 3.93 13.59 -5.31
C LEU A 95 4.92 14.73 -5.59
N LYS A 96 5.25 14.98 -6.87
CA LYS A 96 6.19 16.04 -7.25
C LYS A 96 5.64 17.45 -7.06
N LYS A 97 4.33 17.62 -7.17
CA LYS A 97 3.67 18.93 -7.06
C LYS A 97 3.52 19.37 -5.61
N GLU A 98 3.12 18.46 -4.74
CA GLU A 98 2.69 18.78 -3.38
C GLU A 98 3.79 18.54 -2.32
N ILE A 99 4.83 17.75 -2.62
CA ILE A 99 5.95 17.53 -1.68
C ILE A 99 7.20 18.25 -2.16
N HIS A 100 7.66 19.19 -1.33
CA HIS A 100 8.99 19.78 -1.44
C HIS A 100 9.97 18.96 -0.59
N PHE A 101 10.99 18.37 -1.24
CA PHE A 101 11.88 17.40 -0.60
C PHE A 101 12.64 17.97 0.60
N GLU A 102 12.98 19.27 0.53
CA GLU A 102 13.70 19.99 1.57
C GLU A 102 12.88 20.18 2.85
N GLU A 103 11.55 20.09 2.76
CA GLU A 103 10.63 20.22 3.89
C GLU A 103 10.43 18.90 4.65
N LEU A 104 10.89 17.78 4.11
CA LEU A 104 10.83 16.47 4.75
C LEU A 104 11.80 16.43 5.94
N LYS A 105 11.26 16.12 7.11
CA LYS A 105 11.93 16.25 8.41
C LYS A 105 12.76 15.01 8.75
N THR A 106 12.30 13.84 8.34
CA THR A 106 12.91 12.56 8.74
C THR A 106 13.49 11.79 7.56
N ASN A 107 14.50 10.95 7.83
CA ASN A 107 15.02 10.01 6.81
C ASN A 107 13.93 9.04 6.35
N HIS A 108 12.99 8.67 7.23
CA HIS A 108 11.83 7.84 6.89
C HIS A 108 10.98 8.50 5.80
N GLU A 109 10.59 9.75 5.99
CA GLU A 109 9.81 10.51 4.99
C GLU A 109 10.56 10.66 3.67
N LYS A 110 11.85 10.97 3.72
CA LYS A 110 12.69 11.10 2.52
C LYS A 110 12.80 9.77 1.77
N LYS A 111 12.97 8.66 2.49
CA LYS A 111 13.00 7.32 1.91
C LYS A 111 11.64 6.94 1.30
N GLN A 112 10.54 7.26 1.99
CA GLN A 112 9.19 7.05 1.48
C GLN A 112 8.94 7.87 0.20
N TYR A 113 9.39 9.12 0.17
CA TYR A 113 9.35 9.97 -1.02
C TYR A 113 10.11 9.33 -2.19
N TYR A 114 11.36 8.90 -1.96
CA TYR A 114 12.15 8.24 -3.00
C TYR A 114 11.56 6.90 -3.47
N TYR A 115 10.99 6.10 -2.56
CA TYR A 115 10.27 4.89 -2.93
C TYR A 115 9.09 5.21 -3.86
N TYR A 116 8.23 6.17 -3.49
CA TYR A 116 7.08 6.53 -4.33
C TYR A 116 7.51 7.16 -5.65
N LEU A 117 8.52 8.02 -5.64
CA LEU A 117 9.03 8.63 -6.86
C LEU A 117 9.62 7.57 -7.80
N GLY A 118 10.37 6.61 -7.26
CA GLY A 118 10.93 5.49 -8.01
C GLY A 118 9.85 4.59 -8.63
N ILE A 119 8.93 4.07 -7.81
CA ILE A 119 7.92 3.11 -8.29
C ILE A 119 6.92 3.73 -9.26
N THR A 120 6.57 5.01 -9.07
CA THR A 120 5.65 5.71 -9.98
C THR A 120 6.34 6.15 -11.27
N SER A 121 7.64 6.50 -11.24
CA SER A 121 8.43 6.72 -12.46
C SER A 121 8.54 5.44 -13.28
N LEU A 122 8.79 4.31 -12.60
CA LEU A 122 8.94 3.01 -13.23
C LEU A 122 7.64 2.58 -13.90
N LEU A 123 6.57 2.42 -13.12
CA LEU A 123 5.32 1.82 -13.61
C LEU A 123 4.40 2.82 -14.32
N GLY A 124 4.47 4.11 -13.99
CA GLY A 124 3.65 5.15 -14.60
C GLY A 124 4.21 5.68 -15.91
N TYR A 125 5.54 5.79 -16.01
CA TYR A 125 6.21 6.44 -17.14
C TYR A 125 7.25 5.57 -17.85
N ASN A 126 7.47 4.32 -17.42
CA ASN A 126 8.47 3.41 -17.97
C ASN A 126 9.90 3.99 -17.92
N LYS A 127 10.20 4.82 -16.91
CA LYS A 127 11.51 5.46 -16.74
C LYS A 127 12.40 4.66 -15.80
N ILE A 128 13.07 3.65 -16.34
CA ILE A 128 13.92 2.73 -15.57
C ILE A 128 15.06 3.46 -14.87
N SER A 129 15.78 4.34 -15.58
CA SER A 129 16.92 5.08 -15.01
C SER A 129 16.50 6.05 -13.89
N ASP A 130 15.39 6.77 -14.07
CA ASP A 130 14.85 7.64 -13.01
C ASP A 130 14.45 6.80 -11.80
N ALA A 131 13.83 5.63 -12.01
CA ALA A 131 13.42 4.76 -10.93
C ALA A 131 14.61 4.23 -10.13
N THR A 132 15.62 3.65 -10.80
CA THR A 132 16.81 3.10 -10.14
C THR A 132 17.61 4.17 -9.42
N TYR A 133 17.73 5.38 -9.99
CA TYR A 133 18.35 6.52 -9.31
C TYR A 133 17.66 6.85 -7.99
N ASN A 134 16.33 7.00 -7.99
CA ASN A 134 15.57 7.32 -6.78
C ASN A 134 15.62 6.18 -5.76
N PHE A 135 15.51 4.92 -6.19
CA PHE A 135 15.66 3.77 -5.30
C PHE A 135 17.02 3.74 -4.61
N ASN A 136 18.10 4.01 -5.33
CA ASN A 136 19.44 4.08 -4.75
C ASN A 136 19.58 5.24 -3.75
N LEU A 137 19.00 6.41 -4.03
CA LEU A 137 18.93 7.51 -3.06
C LEU A 137 18.16 7.11 -1.79
N GLY A 138 17.07 6.36 -1.94
CA GLY A 138 16.31 5.82 -0.82
C GLY A 138 17.15 4.88 0.06
N LEU A 139 17.89 3.94 -0.54
CA LEU A 139 18.75 2.99 0.19
C LEU A 139 19.97 3.65 0.85
N GLN A 140 20.42 4.81 0.36
CA GLN A 140 21.50 5.58 0.99
C GLN A 140 21.07 6.28 2.29
N LEU A 141 19.75 6.43 2.52
CA LEU A 141 19.24 7.01 3.75
C LEU A 141 19.29 5.95 4.86
N GLU A 142 20.37 5.96 5.61
CA GLU A 142 20.53 5.13 6.80
C GLU A 142 19.48 5.51 7.86
N ILE A 143 18.75 4.49 8.33
CA ILE A 143 17.88 4.58 9.50
C ILE A 143 18.37 3.51 10.47
N GLU A 144 19.41 3.84 11.22
CA GLU A 144 19.98 2.91 12.19
C GLU A 144 19.07 2.75 13.43
N PRO A 145 19.06 1.56 14.08
CA PRO A 145 19.91 0.40 13.83
C PRO A 145 19.20 -0.79 13.15
N HIS A 146 18.08 -0.58 12.47
CA HIS A 146 17.23 -1.68 11.99
C HIS A 146 16.83 -1.55 10.52
N LEU A 147 16.83 -2.69 9.82
CA LEU A 147 16.26 -2.82 8.47
C LEU A 147 14.82 -2.30 8.48
N GLU A 148 14.53 -1.39 7.58
CA GLU A 148 13.21 -0.81 7.45
C GLU A 148 12.39 -1.57 6.41
N PHE A 149 11.08 -1.66 6.60
CA PHE A 149 10.21 -2.26 5.59
C PHE A 149 10.29 -1.55 4.23
N LEU A 150 10.54 -0.23 4.21
CA LEU A 150 10.77 0.53 2.98
C LEU A 150 12.01 0.05 2.21
N ASP A 151 13.07 -0.39 2.90
CA ASP A 151 14.27 -0.90 2.23
C ASP A 151 13.93 -2.16 1.42
N ILE A 152 13.07 -3.02 1.98
CA ILE A 152 12.60 -4.25 1.32
C ILE A 152 11.78 -3.92 0.07
N LEU A 153 10.87 -2.95 0.17
CA LEU A 153 10.08 -2.48 -0.97
C LEU A 153 10.94 -1.84 -2.06
N ILE A 154 11.96 -1.08 -1.67
CA ILE A 154 12.91 -0.47 -2.60
C ILE A 154 13.75 -1.55 -3.28
N THR A 155 14.29 -2.51 -2.53
CA THR A 155 15.02 -3.66 -3.08
C THR A 155 14.16 -4.43 -4.09
N ASN A 156 12.90 -4.72 -3.75
CA ASN A 156 11.95 -5.36 -4.65
C ASN A 156 11.65 -4.50 -5.90
N GLY A 157 11.51 -3.19 -5.73
CA GLY A 157 11.32 -2.23 -6.83
C GLY A 157 12.52 -2.15 -7.79
N ILE A 158 13.75 -2.29 -7.28
CA ILE A 158 14.96 -2.40 -8.12
C ILE A 158 14.92 -3.69 -8.94
N GLY A 159 14.51 -4.81 -8.34
CA GLY A 159 14.30 -6.07 -9.07
C GLY A 159 13.33 -5.89 -10.24
N LEU A 160 12.20 -5.23 -10.01
CA LEU A 160 11.23 -4.89 -11.05
C LEU A 160 11.81 -3.96 -12.13
N ALA A 161 12.67 -3.01 -11.76
CA ALA A 161 13.35 -2.15 -12.73
C ALA A 161 14.28 -2.94 -13.66
N TYR A 162 14.99 -3.94 -13.14
CA TYR A 162 15.82 -4.83 -13.96
C TYR A 162 14.99 -5.73 -14.87
N VAL A 163 13.83 -6.24 -14.43
CA VAL A 163 12.88 -6.96 -15.31
C VAL A 163 12.47 -6.07 -16.48
N MET A 164 12.09 -4.82 -16.21
CA MET A 164 11.69 -3.87 -17.25
C MET A 164 12.86 -3.48 -18.17
N GLY A 165 14.10 -3.61 -17.69
CA GLY A 165 15.33 -3.47 -18.46
C GLY A 165 15.76 -4.73 -19.20
N SER A 166 15.00 -5.83 -19.11
CA SER A 166 15.35 -7.14 -19.68
C SER A 166 16.66 -7.74 -19.13
N GLU A 167 16.96 -7.48 -17.85
CA GLU A 167 18.15 -7.98 -17.14
C GLU A 167 17.74 -8.98 -16.04
N ASP A 168 17.16 -10.12 -16.44
CA ASP A 168 16.52 -11.07 -15.52
C ASP A 168 17.48 -11.67 -14.46
N GLU A 169 18.75 -11.92 -14.80
CA GLU A 169 19.74 -12.41 -13.83
C GLU A 169 19.98 -11.41 -12.68
N LYS A 170 20.02 -10.12 -13.01
CA LYS A 170 20.13 -9.06 -11.99
C LYS A 170 18.83 -8.97 -11.21
N ALA A 171 17.68 -9.01 -11.88
CA ALA A 171 16.38 -9.00 -11.23
C ALA A 171 16.25 -10.11 -10.17
N LEU A 172 16.64 -11.33 -10.51
CA LEU A 172 16.64 -12.48 -9.58
C LEU A 172 17.40 -12.17 -8.29
N THR A 173 18.60 -11.60 -8.41
CA THR A 173 19.43 -11.23 -7.25
C THR A 173 18.69 -10.30 -6.28
N TYR A 174 18.00 -9.29 -6.80
CA TYR A 174 17.24 -8.34 -5.97
C TYR A 174 15.95 -8.94 -5.41
N PHE A 175 15.27 -9.80 -6.18
CA PHE A 175 14.09 -10.50 -5.69
C PHE A 175 14.42 -11.46 -4.55
N GLU A 176 15.45 -12.29 -4.68
CA GLU A 176 15.94 -13.17 -3.62
C GLU A 176 16.36 -12.38 -2.38
N LYS A 177 17.12 -11.29 -2.57
CA LYS A 177 17.50 -10.39 -1.48
C LYS A 177 16.26 -9.85 -0.75
N SER A 178 15.25 -9.37 -1.47
CA SER A 178 14.02 -8.83 -0.87
C SER A 178 13.24 -9.88 -0.08
N LEU A 179 13.24 -11.15 -0.51
CA LEU A 179 12.58 -12.24 0.22
C LEU A 179 13.32 -12.59 1.52
N ILE A 180 14.66 -12.66 1.49
CA ILE A 180 15.48 -12.90 2.68
C ILE A 180 15.29 -11.78 3.70
N GLU A 181 15.28 -10.53 3.25
CA GLU A 181 15.04 -9.35 4.09
C GLU A 181 13.62 -9.36 4.67
N LEU A 182 12.62 -9.73 3.88
CA LEU A 182 11.23 -9.89 4.33
C LEU A 182 11.09 -10.98 5.39
N GLU A 183 11.73 -12.14 5.20
CA GLU A 183 11.71 -13.23 6.18
C GLU A 183 12.31 -12.77 7.53
N LYS A 184 13.48 -12.10 7.50
CA LYS A 184 14.10 -11.53 8.71
C LYS A 184 13.18 -10.52 9.38
N PHE A 185 12.54 -9.65 8.60
CA PHE A 185 11.62 -8.64 9.11
C PHE A 185 10.38 -9.28 9.78
N MET A 186 9.79 -10.29 9.14
CA MET A 186 8.64 -11.03 9.68
C MET A 186 8.96 -11.91 10.89
N ASN A 187 10.21 -12.27 11.11
CA ASN A 187 10.64 -13.04 12.28
C ASN A 187 11.13 -12.16 13.44
N SER A 188 11.20 -10.84 13.26
CA SER A 188 11.56 -9.91 14.33
C SER A 188 10.41 -9.72 15.33
N GLU A 189 10.71 -9.44 16.59
CA GLU A 189 9.69 -9.24 17.66
C GLU A 189 8.80 -7.99 17.44
N VAL A 190 9.06 -7.20 16.39
CA VAL A 190 8.38 -5.93 16.15
C VAL A 190 7.11 -6.16 15.31
N SER A 191 5.98 -5.71 15.86
CA SER A 191 4.59 -5.88 15.37
C SER A 191 4.27 -5.28 13.98
N TYR A 192 5.25 -5.06 13.10
CA TYR A 192 5.04 -4.57 11.74
C TYR A 192 4.49 -5.65 10.78
N HIS A 193 4.05 -6.79 11.31
CA HIS A 193 3.41 -7.90 10.60
C HIS A 193 2.05 -7.57 10.00
N ASP A 194 1.66 -6.30 9.85
CA ASP A 194 0.35 -5.90 9.33
C ASP A 194 0.42 -5.11 8.01
N SER A 195 1.62 -4.81 7.50
CA SER A 195 1.74 -4.08 6.23
C SER A 195 1.09 -4.87 5.09
N ILE A 196 0.04 -4.30 4.52
CA ILE A 196 -0.63 -4.82 3.32
C ILE A 196 0.31 -4.85 2.11
N GLU A 197 1.39 -4.06 2.14
CA GLU A 197 2.36 -3.98 1.05
C GLU A 197 3.28 -5.21 0.97
N ILE A 198 3.29 -6.10 1.99
CA ILE A 198 3.93 -7.43 1.89
C ILE A 198 3.37 -8.20 0.68
N MET A 199 2.08 -8.02 0.39
CA MET A 199 1.42 -8.69 -0.74
C MET A 199 2.00 -8.26 -2.08
N LYS A 200 2.49 -7.02 -2.19
CA LYS A 200 3.15 -6.52 -3.39
C LYS A 200 4.48 -7.21 -3.62
N ILE A 201 5.24 -7.48 -2.55
CA ILE A 201 6.51 -8.22 -2.64
C ILE A 201 6.24 -9.63 -3.13
N TYR A 202 5.30 -10.36 -2.50
CA TYR A 202 4.95 -11.71 -2.94
C TYR A 202 4.44 -11.75 -4.37
N TYR A 203 3.51 -10.88 -4.74
CA TYR A 203 2.98 -10.82 -6.11
C TYR A 203 4.06 -10.51 -7.14
N THR A 204 4.86 -9.46 -6.92
CA THR A 204 5.87 -9.02 -7.89
C THR A 204 6.95 -10.09 -8.07
N THR A 205 7.39 -10.72 -6.98
CA THR A 205 8.39 -11.78 -7.04
C THR A 205 7.81 -13.08 -7.62
N ALA A 206 6.55 -13.43 -7.33
CA ALA A 206 5.88 -14.58 -7.93
C ALA A 206 5.77 -14.43 -9.44
N LYS A 207 5.35 -13.25 -9.92
CA LYS A 207 5.27 -12.93 -11.33
C LYS A 207 6.62 -13.03 -12.03
N PHE A 208 7.69 -12.59 -11.36
CA PHE A 208 9.04 -12.77 -11.89
C PHE A 208 9.44 -14.25 -12.00
N TYR A 209 9.20 -15.05 -10.95
CA TYR A 209 9.47 -16.50 -11.02
C TYR A 209 8.64 -17.18 -12.11
N SER A 210 7.40 -16.75 -12.33
CA SER A 210 6.58 -17.24 -13.44
C SER A 210 7.19 -16.91 -14.80
N GLN A 211 7.67 -15.67 -14.99
CA GLN A 211 8.34 -15.23 -16.23
C GLN A 211 9.55 -16.11 -16.58
N ILE A 212 10.34 -16.52 -15.58
CA ILE A 212 11.54 -17.35 -15.79
C ILE A 212 11.25 -18.87 -15.76
N GLY A 213 9.97 -19.28 -15.70
CA GLY A 213 9.56 -20.69 -15.75
C GLY A 213 9.61 -21.45 -14.42
N GLU A 214 9.89 -20.77 -13.31
CA GLU A 214 9.98 -21.34 -11.95
C GLU A 214 8.59 -21.40 -11.29
N TYR A 215 7.65 -22.10 -11.94
CA TYR A 215 6.22 -22.04 -11.60
C TYR A 215 5.89 -22.50 -10.17
N HIS A 216 6.59 -23.51 -9.63
CA HIS A 216 6.36 -23.96 -8.25
C HIS A 216 6.76 -22.90 -7.21
N LYS A 217 7.84 -22.13 -7.46
CA LYS A 217 8.23 -21.02 -6.57
C LYS A 217 7.21 -19.89 -6.64
N ALA A 218 6.73 -19.57 -7.85
CA ALA A 218 5.67 -18.59 -8.05
C ALA A 218 4.39 -18.97 -7.28
N LEU A 219 3.95 -20.23 -7.36
CA LEU A 219 2.81 -20.73 -6.59
C LEU A 219 3.00 -20.61 -5.09
N THR A 220 4.17 -21.01 -4.58
CA THR A 220 4.49 -20.93 -3.14
C THR A 220 4.33 -19.50 -2.63
N LEU A 221 4.86 -18.52 -3.37
CA LEU A 221 4.75 -17.09 -3.01
C LEU A 221 3.31 -16.58 -3.08
N CYS A 222 2.54 -17.01 -4.10
CA CYS A 222 1.12 -16.69 -4.18
C CYS A 222 0.37 -17.22 -2.96
N ASP A 223 0.63 -18.46 -2.55
CA ASP A 223 -0.01 -19.10 -1.40
C ASP A 223 0.35 -18.45 -0.07
N LEU A 224 1.60 -18.01 0.10
CA LEU A 224 2.01 -17.21 1.25
C LEU A 224 1.23 -15.91 1.32
N GLY A 225 1.10 -15.19 0.19
CA GLY A 225 0.34 -13.95 0.12
C GLY A 225 -1.16 -14.15 0.42
N ILE A 226 -1.79 -15.12 -0.24
CA ILE A 226 -3.22 -15.43 -0.06
C ILE A 226 -3.52 -15.84 1.39
N SER A 227 -2.66 -16.68 1.99
CA SER A 227 -2.84 -17.14 3.37
C SER A 227 -2.73 -15.99 4.37
N LEU A 228 -1.78 -15.08 4.15
CA LEU A 228 -1.59 -13.92 5.03
C LEU A 228 -2.81 -12.98 4.98
N GLN A 229 -3.41 -12.78 3.81
CA GLN A 229 -4.63 -11.97 3.70
C GLN A 229 -5.84 -12.59 4.37
N LYS A 230 -6.02 -13.91 4.23
CA LYS A 230 -7.09 -14.65 4.91
C LYS A 230 -7.00 -14.49 6.43
N ASN A 231 -5.78 -14.60 6.99
CA ASN A 231 -5.54 -14.44 8.42
C ASN A 231 -5.81 -13.01 8.92
N ARG A 232 -5.59 -12.00 8.06
CA ARG A 232 -5.85 -10.58 8.39
C ARG A 232 -7.26 -10.09 8.01
N HIS A 233 -8.09 -10.95 7.43
CA HIS A 233 -9.42 -10.58 6.90
C HIS A 233 -9.37 -9.37 5.92
N THR A 234 -8.34 -9.32 5.07
CA THR A 234 -8.18 -8.27 4.04
C THR A 234 -8.27 -8.86 2.63
N ASN A 235 -8.57 -8.02 1.63
CA ASN A 235 -8.67 -8.43 0.22
C ASN A 235 -7.73 -7.63 -0.71
N TYR A 236 -6.68 -7.02 -0.16
CA TYR A 236 -5.80 -6.10 -0.88
C TYR A 236 -4.90 -6.83 -1.87
N GLU A 237 -4.92 -6.52 -3.18
CA GLU A 237 -4.10 -7.20 -4.22
C GLU A 237 -4.44 -8.70 -4.42
N LEU A 238 -5.57 -9.16 -3.88
CA LEU A 238 -5.96 -10.57 -3.90
C LEU A 238 -6.33 -11.06 -5.31
N ASP A 239 -6.90 -10.17 -6.14
CA ASP A 239 -7.17 -10.43 -7.56
C ASP A 239 -5.89 -10.79 -8.33
N ARG A 240 -4.81 -10.01 -8.11
CA ARG A 240 -3.52 -10.24 -8.75
C ARG A 240 -2.85 -11.53 -8.29
N LEU A 241 -2.88 -11.83 -6.99
CA LEU A 241 -2.32 -13.08 -6.45
C LEU A 241 -3.07 -14.32 -6.97
N TYR A 242 -4.41 -14.27 -7.03
CA TYR A 242 -5.18 -15.37 -7.59
C TYR A 242 -4.97 -15.54 -9.10
N TYR A 243 -4.86 -14.45 -9.85
CA TYR A 243 -4.52 -14.50 -11.27
C TYR A 243 -3.18 -15.19 -11.47
N GLU A 244 -2.15 -14.74 -10.76
CA GLU A 244 -0.81 -15.29 -10.88
C GLU A 244 -0.79 -16.77 -10.49
N LYS A 245 -1.48 -17.15 -9.40
CA LYS A 245 -1.65 -18.54 -9.02
C LYS A 245 -2.32 -19.37 -10.12
N ALA A 246 -3.41 -18.88 -10.70
CA ALA A 246 -4.14 -19.56 -11.76
C ALA A 246 -3.28 -19.79 -13.00
N PHE A 247 -2.54 -18.76 -13.43
CA PHE A 247 -1.64 -18.83 -14.56
C PHE A 247 -0.57 -19.91 -14.34
N ASN A 248 0.10 -19.92 -13.19
CA ASN A 248 1.14 -20.91 -12.88
C ASN A 248 0.58 -22.34 -12.79
N LEU A 249 -0.66 -22.53 -12.32
CA LEU A 249 -1.32 -23.85 -12.36
C LEU A 249 -1.57 -24.34 -13.80
N VAL A 250 -1.95 -23.45 -14.73
CA VAL A 250 -2.04 -23.82 -16.16
C VAL A 250 -0.69 -24.29 -16.68
N GLN A 251 0.39 -23.56 -16.37
CA GLN A 251 1.73 -23.92 -16.84
C GLN A 251 2.20 -25.29 -16.31
N LEU A 252 1.66 -25.74 -15.18
CA LEU A 252 1.90 -27.06 -14.59
C LEU A 252 0.90 -28.14 -15.05
N GLY A 253 -0.10 -27.79 -15.87
CA GLY A 253 -1.12 -28.70 -16.36
C GLY A 253 -2.29 -28.94 -15.39
N GLU A 254 -2.36 -28.21 -14.28
CA GLU A 254 -3.41 -28.32 -13.26
C GLU A 254 -4.66 -27.50 -13.61
N LEU A 255 -5.31 -27.85 -14.72
CA LEU A 255 -6.37 -27.02 -15.33
C LEU A 255 -7.61 -26.83 -14.44
N VAL A 256 -7.98 -27.84 -13.64
CA VAL A 256 -9.15 -27.76 -12.74
C VAL A 256 -8.94 -26.70 -11.66
N GLY A 257 -7.79 -26.73 -11.00
CA GLY A 257 -7.43 -25.72 -10.00
C GLY A 257 -7.23 -24.34 -10.64
N ALA A 258 -6.56 -24.29 -11.79
CA ALA A 258 -6.37 -23.03 -12.52
C ALA A 258 -7.69 -22.32 -12.82
N LYS A 259 -8.69 -23.06 -13.30
CA LYS A 259 -10.02 -22.53 -13.60
C LYS A 259 -10.68 -21.89 -12.37
N GLU A 260 -10.64 -22.56 -11.23
CA GLU A 260 -11.19 -22.04 -9.97
C GLU A 260 -10.52 -20.70 -9.58
N TYR A 261 -9.20 -20.64 -9.63
CA TYR A 261 -8.47 -19.43 -9.26
C TYR A 261 -8.64 -18.29 -10.27
N TYR A 262 -8.76 -18.57 -11.57
CA TYR A 262 -9.13 -17.54 -12.54
C TYR A 262 -10.52 -16.97 -12.27
N TYR A 263 -11.49 -17.79 -11.83
CA TYR A 263 -12.80 -17.30 -11.42
C TYR A 263 -12.72 -16.39 -10.20
N HIS A 264 -11.93 -16.76 -9.18
CA HIS A 264 -11.71 -15.89 -8.02
C HIS A 264 -11.07 -14.55 -8.43
N ALA A 265 -10.02 -14.60 -9.26
CA ALA A 265 -9.36 -13.40 -9.76
C ALA A 265 -10.30 -12.52 -10.59
N GLY A 266 -11.13 -13.13 -11.44
CA GLY A 266 -12.09 -12.45 -12.29
C GLY A 266 -13.17 -11.72 -11.49
N SER A 267 -13.74 -12.38 -10.49
CA SER A 267 -14.73 -11.78 -9.60
C SER A 267 -14.13 -10.63 -8.79
N LEU A 268 -12.93 -10.82 -8.22
CA LEU A 268 -12.27 -9.79 -7.42
C LEU A 268 -11.81 -8.60 -8.26
N SER A 269 -11.33 -8.81 -9.49
CA SER A 269 -10.92 -7.71 -10.37
C SER A 269 -12.10 -6.81 -10.77
N LYS A 270 -13.31 -7.37 -10.96
CA LYS A 270 -14.53 -6.55 -11.12
C LYS A 270 -14.84 -5.73 -9.86
N ILE A 271 -14.75 -6.35 -8.68
CA ILE A 271 -15.03 -5.67 -7.39
C ILE A 271 -14.02 -4.55 -7.13
N SER A 272 -12.74 -4.78 -7.44
CA SER A 272 -11.65 -3.82 -7.25
C SER A 272 -11.58 -2.74 -8.34
N GLY A 273 -12.36 -2.87 -9.42
CA GLY A 273 -12.32 -1.98 -10.58
C GLY A 273 -11.08 -2.15 -11.47
N ASN A 274 -10.38 -3.27 -11.35
CA ASN A 274 -9.20 -3.61 -12.14
C ASN A 274 -9.58 -4.18 -13.52
N GLU A 275 -10.16 -3.33 -14.36
CA GLU A 275 -10.65 -3.67 -15.70
C GLU A 275 -9.56 -4.23 -16.63
N ILE A 276 -8.30 -3.80 -16.43
CA ILE A 276 -7.17 -4.28 -17.22
C ILE A 276 -6.93 -5.76 -16.90
N LEU A 277 -6.83 -6.12 -15.61
CA LEU A 277 -6.65 -7.50 -15.21
C LEU A 277 -7.84 -8.37 -15.61
N PHE A 278 -9.06 -7.87 -15.44
CA PHE A 278 -10.27 -8.61 -15.83
C PHE A 278 -10.22 -9.05 -17.30
N LYS A 279 -9.84 -8.14 -18.21
CA LYS A 279 -9.66 -8.46 -19.64
C LYS A 279 -8.54 -9.46 -19.91
N VAL A 280 -7.44 -9.37 -19.17
CA VAL A 280 -6.33 -10.34 -19.27
C VAL A 280 -6.82 -11.73 -18.85
N ILE A 281 -7.54 -11.83 -17.74
CA ILE A 281 -8.13 -13.10 -17.26
C ILE A 281 -9.05 -13.68 -18.33
N GLN A 282 -9.97 -12.90 -18.90
CA GLN A 282 -10.87 -13.40 -19.95
C GLN A 282 -10.11 -13.99 -21.13
N LYS A 283 -9.10 -13.27 -21.62
CA LYS A 283 -8.26 -13.72 -22.73
C LYS A 283 -7.51 -15.01 -22.38
N ASP A 284 -6.94 -15.11 -21.19
CA ASP A 284 -6.21 -16.30 -20.76
C ASP A 284 -7.15 -17.50 -20.60
N MET A 285 -8.32 -17.31 -20.00
CA MET A 285 -9.33 -18.38 -19.87
C MET A 285 -9.81 -18.89 -21.23
N ASP A 286 -9.98 -18.01 -22.22
CA ASP A 286 -10.31 -18.42 -23.60
C ASP A 286 -9.14 -19.15 -24.26
N THR A 287 -7.90 -18.67 -24.07
CA THR A 287 -6.68 -19.26 -24.64
C THR A 287 -6.42 -20.67 -24.11
N PHE A 288 -6.73 -20.91 -22.83
CA PHE A 288 -6.52 -22.18 -22.15
C PHE A 288 -7.76 -23.08 -22.11
N ASP A 289 -8.84 -22.71 -22.81
CA ASP A 289 -10.11 -23.44 -22.86
C ASP A 289 -10.71 -23.75 -21.47
N LEU A 290 -10.66 -22.76 -20.56
CA LEU A 290 -11.13 -22.89 -19.17
C LEU A 290 -12.60 -22.47 -19.01
N GLY A 291 -13.22 -21.98 -20.08
CA GLY A 291 -14.59 -21.45 -20.09
C GLY A 291 -14.67 -19.99 -19.64
N THR A 292 -15.89 -19.48 -19.43
CA THR A 292 -16.13 -18.07 -19.11
C THR A 292 -16.37 -17.84 -17.62
N ILE A 293 -16.05 -16.63 -17.14
CA ILE A 293 -16.34 -16.19 -15.79
C ILE A 293 -17.87 -16.04 -15.64
N PRO A 294 -18.52 -16.76 -14.71
CA PRO A 294 -19.95 -16.60 -14.49
C PRO A 294 -20.28 -15.17 -14.03
N TYR A 295 -21.36 -14.61 -14.56
CA TYR A 295 -21.84 -13.26 -14.25
C TYR A 295 -22.35 -13.12 -12.82
#